data_AF-A0A821Z4Y8-F1
#
_entry.id   AF-A0A821Z4Y8-F1
#
_cell.length_a   1.000
_cell.length_b   1.000
_cell.length_c   1.000
_cell.angle_alpha   90.00
_cell.angle_beta   90.00
_cell.angle_gamma   90.00
#
_symmetry.space_group_name_H-M   'P 1'
#
loop_
_entity.id
_entity.type
_entity.pdbx_description
1 polymer ?
#
loop_
_entity_poly.entity_id
_entity_poly.type
_entity_poly.pdbx_seq_one_letter_code
_entity_poly.pdbx_strand_id
1 'polypeptide(L)'
;FYSRLIATLNPVMPEIGNELVRLLKNEFRAHIRRKDQIYIESKIKTVRFIGELVKFSVFPKNEAINCLKTLLSDFRHHNIEMCCNLLETCGRFLYRSPECHRRTEIILEILMRKKAVLTLDSRYTTQIENAYYYCNPPEAREIEKKIRSPIQEYLRRLLFKDLNKITIEKILRQIRKFNWADADFRSYAIKCLAAPYSVKFNSIPCLASILSGLSHFY
;
A
#
# COMPACT_ATOMS: atom_id res chain seq x y z
N PHE A 1 -4.99 -4.31 16.51
CA PHE A 1 -5.55 -5.39 17.34
C PHE A 1 -6.62 -4.89 18.32
N TYR A 2 -6.32 -3.91 19.18
CA TYR A 2 -7.31 -3.34 20.11
C TYR A 2 -8.59 -2.84 19.44
N SER A 3 -8.50 -2.08 18.35
CA SER A 3 -9.69 -1.59 17.62
C SER A 3 -10.54 -2.73 17.04
N ARG A 4 -9.92 -3.86 16.67
CA ARG A 4 -10.63 -5.05 16.18
C ARG A 4 -11.38 -5.75 17.31
N LEU A 5 -10.76 -5.85 18.49
CA LEU A 5 -11.40 -6.40 19.69
C LEU A 5 -12.65 -5.57 20.06
N ILE A 6 -12.52 -4.24 20.05
CA ILE A 6 -13.64 -3.34 20.34
C ILE A 6 -14.74 -3.50 19.29
N ALA A 7 -14.39 -3.58 18.00
CA ALA A 7 -15.35 -3.82 16.93
C ALA A 7 -16.11 -5.14 17.10
N THR A 8 -15.46 -6.20 17.58
CA THR A 8 -16.13 -7.48 17.86
C THR A 8 -17.00 -7.44 19.11
N LEU A 9 -16.67 -6.61 20.11
CA LEU A 9 -17.50 -6.44 21.30
C LEU A 9 -18.69 -5.49 21.07
N ASN A 10 -18.59 -4.57 20.11
CA ASN A 10 -19.60 -3.53 19.88
C ASN A 10 -21.04 -4.05 19.65
N PRO A 11 -21.28 -5.19 18.96
CA PRO A 11 -22.62 -5.76 18.81
C PRO A 11 -23.21 -6.30 20.11
N VAL A 12 -22.36 -6.70 21.07
CA VAL A 12 -22.78 -7.31 22.35
C VAL A 12 -22.85 -6.27 23.47
N MET A 13 -21.94 -5.29 23.45
CA MET A 13 -21.84 -4.22 24.46
C MET A 13 -21.48 -2.89 23.78
N PRO A 14 -22.47 -2.18 23.19
CA PRO A 14 -22.24 -0.92 22.51
C PRO A 14 -21.83 0.22 23.46
N GLU A 15 -22.13 0.11 24.76
CA GLU A 15 -21.75 1.12 25.77
C GLU A 15 -20.24 1.31 25.86
N ILE A 16 -19.46 0.22 25.78
CA ILE A 16 -17.99 0.29 25.84
C ILE A 16 -17.45 1.04 24.62
N GLY A 17 -18.00 0.77 23.43
CA GLY A 17 -17.65 1.48 22.20
C GLY A 17 -17.95 2.98 22.30
N ASN A 18 -19.15 3.32 22.75
CA ASN A 18 -19.58 4.71 22.90
C ASN A 18 -18.77 5.47 23.94
N GLU A 19 -18.48 4.86 25.09
CA GLU A 19 -17.69 5.47 26.15
C GLU A 19 -16.24 5.69 25.70
N LEU A 20 -15.65 4.72 24.99
CA LEU A 20 -14.32 4.87 24.42
C LEU A 20 -14.26 6.01 23.39
N VAL A 21 -15.26 6.12 22.51
CA VAL A 21 -15.38 7.22 21.55
C VAL A 21 -15.44 8.57 22.29
N ARG A 22 -16.20 8.64 23.40
CA ARG A 22 -16.30 9.85 24.23
C ARG A 22 -14.96 10.22 24.87
N LEU A 23 -14.26 9.25 25.46
CA LEU A 23 -12.94 9.44 26.05
C LEU A 23 -11.92 9.94 25.01
N LEU A 24 -11.87 9.31 23.83
CA LEU A 24 -10.96 9.72 22.76
C LEU A 24 -11.26 11.11 22.22
N LYS A 25 -12.54 11.50 22.10
CA LYS A 25 -12.92 12.87 21.73
C LYS A 25 -12.43 13.89 22.76
N ASN A 26 -12.56 13.58 24.05
CA ASN A 26 -12.10 14.45 25.12
C ASN A 26 -10.57 14.58 25.12
N GLU A 27 -9.88 13.45 24.93
CA GLU A 27 -8.43 13.41 24.84
C GLU A 27 -7.92 14.19 23.61
N PHE A 28 -8.54 14.02 22.45
CA PHE A 28 -8.23 14.78 21.24
C PHE A 28 -8.42 16.29 21.43
N ARG A 29 -9.53 16.72 22.06
CA ARG A 29 -9.76 18.12 22.41
C ARG A 29 -8.70 18.65 23.39
N ALA A 30 -8.27 17.84 24.36
CA ALA A 30 -7.20 18.20 25.27
C ALA A 30 -5.86 18.36 24.53
N HIS A 31 -5.55 17.48 23.57
CA HIS A 31 -4.34 17.55 22.73
C HIS A 31 -4.29 18.74 21.80
N ILE A 32 -5.45 19.24 21.34
CA ILE A 32 -5.54 20.49 20.57
C ILE A 32 -5.30 21.70 21.46
N ARG A 33 -5.87 21.72 22.68
CA ARG A 33 -5.70 22.82 23.63
C ARG A 33 -4.26 22.92 24.15
N ARG A 34 -3.61 21.79 24.43
CA ARG A 34 -2.21 21.73 24.85
C ARG A 34 -1.31 21.94 23.64
N LYS A 35 -0.65 23.10 23.53
CA LYS A 35 0.16 23.45 22.36
C LYS A 35 1.58 22.87 22.38
N ASP A 36 1.97 22.21 23.47
CA ASP A 36 3.33 21.70 23.66
C ASP A 36 3.65 20.51 22.73
N GLN A 37 4.87 20.51 22.18
CA GLN A 37 5.39 19.44 21.33
C GLN A 37 5.97 18.26 22.14
N ILE A 38 6.19 18.43 23.45
CA ILE A 38 6.84 17.45 24.34
C ILE A 38 6.14 16.06 24.29
N TYR A 39 4.83 16.04 24.07
CA TYR A 39 4.03 14.82 24.06
C TYR A 39 3.49 14.42 22.67
N ILE A 40 4.17 14.81 21.59
CA ILE A 40 3.71 14.55 20.21
C ILE A 40 3.44 13.07 19.94
N GLU A 41 4.24 12.16 20.49
CA GLU A 41 4.05 10.72 20.33
C GLU A 41 2.71 10.24 20.94
N SER A 42 2.33 10.79 22.10
CA SER A 42 1.04 10.49 22.73
C SER A 42 -0.11 10.99 21.85
N LYS A 43 0.01 12.20 21.31
CA LYS A 43 -0.99 12.75 20.37
C LYS A 43 -1.16 11.87 19.14
N ILE A 44 -0.05 11.42 18.55
CA ILE A 44 -0.05 10.53 17.39
C ILE A 44 -0.72 9.19 17.73
N LYS A 45 -0.44 8.61 18.91
CA LYS A 45 -1.09 7.37 19.36
C LYS A 45 -2.61 7.52 19.42
N THR A 46 -3.12 8.59 20.04
CA THR A 46 -4.56 8.88 20.13
C THR A 46 -5.18 9.00 18.74
N VAL A 47 -4.55 9.76 17.84
CA VAL A 47 -5.08 10.01 16.49
C VAL A 47 -5.07 8.76 15.62
N ARG A 48 -4.00 7.95 15.67
CA ARG A 48 -3.95 6.65 14.97
C ARG A 48 -5.03 5.71 15.48
N PHE A 49 -5.29 5.72 16.79
CA PHE A 49 -6.32 4.88 17.38
C PHE A 49 -7.73 5.30 16.95
N ILE A 50 -8.01 6.62 16.88
CA ILE A 50 -9.24 7.14 16.28
C ILE A 50 -9.37 6.67 14.83
N GLY A 51 -8.32 6.81 14.01
CA GLY A 51 -8.32 6.38 12.61
C GLY A 51 -8.60 4.88 12.43
N GLU A 52 -8.04 4.03 13.29
CA GLU A 52 -8.37 2.60 13.30
C GLU A 52 -9.84 2.34 13.65
N LEU A 53 -10.39 3.01 14.67
CA LEU A 53 -11.80 2.85 15.06
C LEU A 53 -12.79 3.32 13.98
N VAL A 54 -12.42 4.32 13.19
CA VAL A 54 -13.21 4.77 12.02
C VAL A 54 -13.34 3.66 10.98
N LYS A 55 -12.25 2.91 10.71
CA LYS A 55 -12.28 1.80 9.75
C LYS A 55 -13.20 0.66 10.21
N PHE A 56 -13.29 0.42 11.52
CA PHE A 56 -14.20 -0.57 12.09
C PHE A 56 -15.63 -0.05 12.28
N SER A 57 -15.95 1.17 11.83
CA SER A 57 -17.27 1.80 11.98
C SER A 57 -17.76 1.94 13.43
N VAL A 58 -16.85 1.87 14.42
CA VAL A 58 -17.15 2.17 15.83
C VAL A 58 -17.14 3.68 16.05
N PHE A 59 -16.22 4.39 15.39
CA PHE A 59 -16.16 5.84 15.40
C PHE A 59 -16.87 6.42 14.16
N PRO A 60 -17.84 7.34 14.31
CA PRO A 60 -18.58 7.89 13.17
C PRO A 60 -17.67 8.63 12.17
N LYS A 61 -17.84 8.35 10.87
CA LYS A 61 -17.04 9.00 9.80
C LYS A 61 -17.16 10.54 9.83
N ASN A 62 -18.36 11.05 10.10
CA ASN A 62 -18.62 12.50 10.22
C ASN A 62 -17.76 13.16 11.30
N GLU A 63 -17.57 12.47 12.42
CA GLU A 63 -16.76 12.97 13.53
C GLU A 63 -15.28 13.00 13.16
N ALA A 64 -14.79 12.01 12.41
CA ALA A 64 -13.41 11.99 11.93
C ALA A 64 -13.13 13.15 10.96
N ILE A 65 -14.09 13.47 10.10
CA ILE A 65 -14.03 14.64 9.21
C ILE A 65 -13.99 15.94 10.03
N ASN A 66 -14.78 16.05 11.10
CA ASN A 66 -14.75 17.21 11.99
C ASN A 66 -13.41 17.35 12.74
N CYS A 67 -12.81 16.23 13.15
CA CYS A 67 -11.45 16.22 13.71
C CYS A 67 -10.43 16.78 12.71
N LEU A 68 -10.47 16.32 11.44
CA LEU A 68 -9.60 16.84 10.37
C LEU A 68 -9.80 18.34 10.15
N LYS A 69 -11.06 18.82 10.09
CA LYS A 69 -11.35 20.26 9.95
C LYS A 69 -10.78 21.09 11.10
N THR A 70 -10.93 20.62 12.33
CA THR A 70 -10.38 21.29 13.52
C THR A 70 -8.85 21.37 13.48
N LEU A 71 -8.17 20.32 13.00
CA LEU A 71 -6.71 20.32 12.83
C LEU A 71 -6.28 21.29 11.72
N LEU A 72 -7.05 21.39 10.64
CA LEU A 72 -6.77 22.31 9.53
C LEU A 72 -7.02 23.78 9.87
N SER A 73 -7.95 24.08 10.79
CA SER A 73 -8.22 25.47 11.20
C SER A 73 -7.02 26.12 11.88
N ASP A 74 -6.28 25.36 12.71
CA ASP A 74 -5.10 25.85 13.44
C ASP A 74 -3.86 25.06 13.00
N PHE A 75 -3.28 25.43 11.85
CA PHE A 75 -2.27 24.61 11.16
C PHE A 75 -0.84 24.82 11.71
N ARG A 76 -0.63 24.43 12.97
CA ARG A 76 0.68 24.42 13.65
C ARG A 76 1.41 23.09 13.46
N HIS A 77 2.73 23.07 13.68
CA HIS A 77 3.61 21.89 13.62
C HIS A 77 2.99 20.59 14.19
N HIS A 78 2.51 20.60 15.44
CA HIS A 78 1.91 19.41 16.06
C HIS A 78 0.57 19.00 15.42
N ASN A 79 -0.21 19.96 14.93
CA ASN A 79 -1.48 19.69 14.26
C ASN A 79 -1.28 19.14 12.85
N ILE A 80 -0.19 19.55 12.17
CA ILE A 80 0.22 18.98 10.88
C ILE A 80 0.54 17.50 11.06
N GLU A 81 1.38 17.13 12.02
CA GLU A 81 1.73 15.72 12.25
C GLU A 81 0.49 14.89 12.62
N MET A 82 -0.39 15.40 13.48
CA MET A 82 -1.66 14.74 13.81
C MET A 82 -2.54 14.57 12.57
N CYS A 83 -2.69 15.59 11.75
CA CYS A 83 -3.51 15.55 10.54
C CYS A 83 -2.98 14.51 9.54
N CYS A 84 -1.68 14.50 9.27
CA CYS A 84 -1.06 13.53 8.37
C CYS A 84 -1.23 12.10 8.88
N ASN A 85 -1.00 11.84 10.18
CA ASN A 85 -1.19 10.50 10.76
C ASN A 85 -2.66 10.03 10.74
N LEU A 86 -3.62 10.95 10.88
CA LEU A 86 -5.05 10.60 10.74
C LEU A 86 -5.39 10.23 9.30
N LEU A 87 -4.88 11.00 8.33
CA LEU A 87 -5.07 10.73 6.91
C LEU A 87 -4.40 9.42 6.47
N GLU A 88 -3.21 9.11 6.96
CA GLU A 88 -2.54 7.83 6.69
C GLU A 88 -3.33 6.62 7.23
N THR A 89 -4.02 6.76 8.37
CA THR A 89 -4.75 5.64 8.98
C THR A 89 -6.14 5.43 8.41
N CYS A 90 -6.94 6.50 8.25
CA CYS A 90 -8.33 6.40 7.78
C CYS A 90 -8.64 7.19 6.51
N GLY A 91 -7.72 7.98 5.96
CA GLY A 91 -7.98 8.85 4.81
C GLY A 91 -8.40 8.09 3.55
N ARG A 92 -7.75 6.97 3.22
CA ARG A 92 -8.15 6.10 2.09
C ARG A 92 -9.55 5.49 2.28
N PHE A 93 -9.93 5.17 3.51
CA PHE A 93 -11.26 4.64 3.84
C PHE A 93 -12.34 5.73 3.70
N LEU A 94 -12.06 6.94 4.19
CA LEU A 94 -12.95 8.09 4.07
C LEU A 94 -13.11 8.51 2.60
N TYR A 95 -12.01 8.53 1.83
CA TYR A 95 -12.01 8.88 0.42
C TYR A 95 -12.79 7.86 -0.43
N ARG A 96 -12.74 6.56 -0.11
CA ARG A 96 -13.50 5.52 -0.85
C ARG A 96 -14.97 5.41 -0.44
N SER A 97 -15.35 6.01 0.69
CA SER A 97 -16.74 5.97 1.16
C SER A 97 -17.58 7.00 0.41
N PRO A 98 -18.67 6.64 -0.29
CA PRO A 98 -19.44 7.57 -1.13
C PRO A 98 -20.02 8.75 -0.32
N GLU A 99 -20.43 8.50 0.93
CA GLU A 99 -20.99 9.50 1.85
C GLU A 99 -19.98 10.61 2.22
N CYS A 100 -18.69 10.26 2.25
CA CYS A 100 -17.62 11.10 2.79
C CYS A 100 -16.64 11.59 1.71
N HIS A 101 -16.64 10.95 0.53
CA HIS A 101 -15.70 11.19 -0.56
C HIS A 101 -15.49 12.68 -0.85
N ARG A 102 -16.57 13.40 -1.21
CA ARG A 102 -16.51 14.84 -1.55
C ARG A 102 -15.98 15.70 -0.39
N ARG A 103 -16.31 15.35 0.86
CA ARG A 103 -15.82 16.10 2.03
C ARG A 103 -14.35 15.85 2.26
N THR A 104 -13.88 14.62 2.05
CA THR A 104 -12.47 14.25 2.17
C THR A 104 -11.63 14.85 1.04
N GLU A 105 -12.14 14.89 -0.18
CA GLU A 105 -11.52 15.56 -1.33
C GLU A 105 -11.26 17.04 -1.04
N ILE A 106 -12.27 17.79 -0.62
CA ILE A 106 -12.12 19.21 -0.23
C ILE A 106 -11.08 19.39 0.89
N ILE A 107 -11.04 18.48 1.86
CA ILE A 107 -10.04 18.52 2.96
C ILE A 107 -8.62 18.33 2.42
N LEU A 108 -8.43 17.41 1.47
CA LEU A 108 -7.14 17.15 0.83
C LEU A 108 -6.69 18.35 -0.02
N GLU A 109 -7.61 19.00 -0.74
CA GLU A 109 -7.33 20.23 -1.48
C GLU A 109 -6.91 21.37 -0.55
N ILE A 110 -7.63 21.58 0.55
CA ILE A 110 -7.29 22.60 1.57
C ILE A 110 -5.90 22.32 2.16
N LEU A 111 -5.57 21.05 2.42
CA LEU A 111 -4.26 20.64 2.93
C LEU A 111 -3.14 21.03 1.96
N MET A 112 -3.30 20.74 0.66
CA MET A 112 -2.33 21.11 -0.38
C MET A 112 -2.22 22.61 -0.58
N ARG A 113 -3.34 23.34 -0.52
CA ARG A 113 -3.34 24.81 -0.58
C ARG A 113 -2.62 25.43 0.61
N LYS A 114 -2.85 24.93 1.83
CA LYS A 114 -2.15 25.38 3.04
C LYS A 114 -0.66 25.09 2.96
N LYS A 115 -0.25 23.94 2.41
CA LYS A 115 1.16 23.62 2.14
C LYS A 115 1.82 24.63 1.19
N ALA A 116 1.11 25.11 0.17
CA ALA A 116 1.65 26.06 -0.80
C ALA A 116 1.72 27.50 -0.26
N VAL A 117 0.75 27.91 0.56
CA VAL A 117 0.68 29.27 1.12
C VAL A 117 1.58 29.43 2.35
N LEU A 118 1.71 28.40 3.17
CA LEU A 118 2.54 28.43 4.36
C LEU A 118 3.95 27.95 4.01
N THR A 119 4.96 28.76 4.33
CA THR A 119 6.37 28.36 4.27
C THR A 119 6.67 27.38 5.40
N LEU A 120 6.34 26.11 5.16
CA LEU A 120 6.60 25.00 6.07
C LEU A 120 8.01 24.45 5.85
N ASP A 121 8.60 23.91 6.92
CA ASP A 121 9.85 23.17 6.83
C ASP A 121 9.71 21.95 5.89
N SER A 122 10.80 21.60 5.22
CA SER A 122 10.87 20.53 4.21
C SER A 122 10.30 19.20 4.71
N ARG A 123 10.51 18.91 6.00
CA ARG A 123 9.97 17.71 6.66
C ARG A 123 8.44 17.66 6.64
N TYR A 124 7.76 18.76 6.98
CA TYR A 124 6.29 18.80 7.01
C TYR A 124 5.69 18.78 5.61
N THR A 125 6.33 19.47 4.66
CA THR A 125 5.94 19.45 3.24
C THR A 125 5.93 18.02 2.70
N THR A 126 7.00 17.27 2.99
CA THR A 126 7.13 15.85 2.59
C THR A 126 6.06 14.98 3.26
N GLN A 127 5.80 15.17 4.56
CA GLN A 127 4.75 14.40 5.26
C GLN A 127 3.35 14.67 4.70
N ILE A 128 3.04 15.92 4.35
CA ILE A 128 1.76 16.29 3.75
C ILE A 128 1.60 15.62 2.38
N GLU A 129 2.62 15.66 1.54
CA GLU A 129 2.61 15.00 0.23
C GLU A 129 2.41 13.49 0.37
N ASN A 130 3.16 12.84 1.25
CA ASN A 130 3.02 11.41 1.51
C ASN A 130 1.60 11.04 1.94
N ALA A 131 1.02 11.80 2.87
CA ALA A 131 -0.35 11.57 3.33
C ALA A 131 -1.39 11.81 2.20
N TYR A 132 -1.19 12.83 1.38
CA TYR A 132 -2.06 13.13 0.23
C TYR A 132 -2.05 11.98 -0.79
N TYR A 133 -0.87 11.58 -1.25
CA TYR A 133 -0.72 10.48 -2.21
C TYR A 133 -1.08 9.12 -1.61
N TYR A 134 -1.04 8.96 -0.30
CA TYR A 134 -1.55 7.75 0.35
C TYR A 134 -3.08 7.65 0.25
N CYS A 135 -3.78 8.78 0.42
CA CYS A 135 -5.24 8.84 0.35
C CYS A 135 -5.75 8.73 -1.08
N ASN A 136 -5.15 9.51 -1.98
CA ASN A 136 -5.44 9.53 -3.40
C ASN A 136 -4.18 9.11 -4.17
N PRO A 137 -3.89 7.79 -4.25
CA PRO A 137 -2.75 7.32 -5.01
C PRO A 137 -2.92 7.78 -6.45
N PRO A 138 -1.86 8.33 -7.08
CA PRO A 138 -1.91 8.63 -8.50
C PRO A 138 -2.30 7.36 -9.24
N GLU A 139 -2.97 7.49 -10.39
CA GLU A 139 -3.28 6.37 -11.25
C GLU A 139 -1.98 5.59 -11.51
N ALA A 140 -1.79 4.52 -10.74
CA ALA A 140 -0.69 3.62 -10.98
C ALA A 140 -1.01 3.05 -12.35
N ARG A 141 -0.15 3.35 -13.34
CA ARG A 141 -0.17 2.65 -14.63
C ARG A 141 -0.34 1.19 -14.27
N GLU A 142 -1.50 0.62 -14.55
CA GLU A 142 -1.72 -0.79 -14.35
C GLU A 142 -0.57 -1.44 -15.09
N ILE A 143 0.34 -2.06 -14.34
CA ILE A 143 1.36 -2.89 -14.94
C ILE A 143 0.52 -4.00 -15.54
N GLU A 144 0.17 -3.86 -16.82
CA GLU A 144 -0.64 -4.82 -17.55
C GLU A 144 -0.03 -6.18 -17.25
N LYS A 145 -0.73 -6.96 -16.44
CA LYS A 145 -0.35 -8.35 -16.21
C LYS A 145 -0.65 -9.04 -17.52
N LYS A 146 0.33 -9.01 -18.43
CA LYS A 146 0.22 -9.63 -19.76
C LYS A 146 -0.40 -11.01 -19.56
N ILE A 147 -1.60 -11.20 -20.07
CA ILE A 147 -2.32 -12.47 -20.02
C ILE A 147 -1.41 -13.45 -20.76
N ARG A 148 -0.91 -14.45 -20.04
CA ARG A 148 0.02 -15.45 -20.57
C ARG A 148 -0.63 -16.80 -20.44
N SER A 149 -0.40 -17.67 -21.42
CA SER A 149 -0.91 -19.03 -21.35
C SER A 149 -0.22 -19.80 -20.21
N PRO A 150 -0.89 -20.79 -19.59
CA PRO A 150 -0.29 -21.60 -18.52
C PRO A 150 1.04 -22.27 -18.92
N ILE A 151 1.18 -22.60 -20.21
CA ILE A 151 2.39 -23.19 -20.80
C ILE A 151 3.56 -22.18 -20.80
N GLN A 152 3.30 -20.91 -21.15
CA GLN A 152 4.29 -19.84 -21.12
C GLN A 152 4.73 -19.50 -19.68
N GLU A 153 3.79 -19.52 -18.73
CA GLU A 153 4.08 -19.29 -17.31
C GLU A 153 4.89 -20.44 -16.69
N TYR A 154 4.60 -21.68 -17.10
CA TYR A 154 5.36 -22.85 -16.68
C TYR A 154 6.81 -22.79 -17.19
N LEU A 155 7.04 -22.41 -18.45
CA LEU A 155 8.39 -22.18 -18.97
C LEU A 155 9.14 -21.09 -18.18
N ARG A 156 8.48 -19.97 -17.85
CA ARG A 156 9.03 -18.91 -16.98
C ARG A 156 9.45 -19.47 -15.63
N ARG A 157 8.60 -20.28 -15.01
CA ARG A 157 8.86 -20.86 -13.69
C ARG A 157 10.09 -21.77 -13.73
N LEU A 158 10.17 -22.64 -14.74
CA LEU A 158 11.31 -23.53 -14.95
C LEU A 158 12.62 -22.75 -15.13
N LEU A 159 12.62 -21.72 -15.98
CA LEU A 159 13.83 -20.95 -16.30
C LEU A 159 14.24 -19.93 -15.24
N PHE A 160 13.29 -19.25 -14.58
CA PHE A 160 13.59 -18.11 -13.69
C PHE A 160 13.48 -18.43 -12.20
N LYS A 161 12.75 -19.47 -11.80
CA LYS A 161 12.60 -19.84 -10.38
C LYS A 161 13.31 -21.15 -10.04
N ASP A 162 13.12 -22.17 -10.88
CA ASP A 162 13.54 -23.53 -10.54
C ASP A 162 14.93 -23.90 -11.11
N LEU A 163 15.52 -23.03 -11.94
CA LEU A 163 16.83 -23.24 -12.55
C LEU A 163 17.97 -23.11 -11.53
N ASN A 164 18.60 -24.25 -11.23
CA ASN A 164 19.76 -24.37 -10.36
C ASN A 164 20.69 -25.48 -10.87
N LYS A 165 21.95 -25.53 -10.43
CA LYS A 165 22.97 -26.48 -10.91
C LYS A 165 22.54 -27.96 -10.84
N ILE A 166 21.69 -28.31 -9.87
CA ILE A 166 21.18 -29.68 -9.64
C ILE A 166 19.96 -30.00 -10.51
N THR A 167 19.17 -28.99 -10.89
CA THR A 167 17.90 -29.17 -11.60
C THR A 167 18.03 -29.06 -13.11
N ILE A 168 19.21 -28.70 -13.64
CA ILE A 168 19.48 -28.52 -15.08
C ILE A 168 18.99 -29.70 -15.90
N GLU A 169 19.39 -30.94 -15.57
CA GLU A 169 19.02 -32.11 -16.38
C GLU A 169 17.52 -32.39 -16.38
N LYS A 170 16.86 -32.20 -15.23
CA LYS A 170 15.41 -32.39 -15.09
C LYS A 170 14.64 -31.33 -15.89
N ILE A 171 15.08 -30.08 -15.79
CA ILE A 171 14.50 -28.95 -16.53
C ILE A 171 14.73 -29.13 -18.03
N LEU A 172 15.91 -29.57 -18.45
CA LEU A 172 16.23 -29.82 -19.85
C LEU A 172 15.36 -30.94 -20.43
N ARG A 173 15.15 -32.04 -19.70
CA ARG A 173 14.19 -33.10 -20.10
C ARG A 173 12.75 -32.58 -20.19
N GLN A 174 12.33 -31.67 -19.29
CA GLN A 174 10.99 -31.09 -19.34
C GLN A 174 10.84 -30.11 -20.51
N ILE A 175 11.83 -29.26 -20.75
CA ILE A 175 11.86 -28.31 -21.87
C ILE A 175 11.82 -29.04 -23.23
N ARG A 176 12.47 -30.21 -23.34
CA ARG A 176 12.39 -31.07 -24.54
C ARG A 176 10.98 -31.63 -24.83
N LYS A 177 10.15 -31.79 -23.80
CA LYS A 177 8.78 -32.35 -23.94
C LYS A 177 7.75 -31.30 -24.39
N PHE A 178 8.12 -30.03 -24.49
CA PHE A 178 7.20 -29.02 -25.01
C PHE A 178 7.03 -29.18 -26.53
N ASN A 179 5.90 -28.69 -27.03
CA ASN A 179 5.61 -28.71 -28.46
C ASN A 179 6.41 -27.63 -29.19
N TRP A 180 7.61 -27.99 -29.69
CA TRP A 180 8.47 -27.11 -30.49
C TRP A 180 7.99 -26.88 -31.93
N ALA A 181 6.95 -27.60 -32.37
CA ALA A 181 6.33 -27.43 -33.69
C ALA A 181 5.47 -26.16 -33.76
N ASP A 182 4.96 -25.69 -32.61
CA ASP A 182 4.20 -24.45 -32.52
C ASP A 182 5.13 -23.23 -32.63
N ALA A 183 4.91 -22.42 -33.67
CA ALA A 183 5.72 -21.25 -33.98
C ALA A 183 5.62 -20.16 -32.91
N ASP A 184 4.46 -20.02 -32.27
CA ASP A 184 4.22 -19.02 -31.23
C ASP A 184 4.94 -19.40 -29.94
N PHE A 185 4.88 -20.68 -29.56
CA PHE A 185 5.62 -21.19 -28.41
C PHE A 185 7.13 -21.10 -28.61
N ARG A 186 7.64 -21.48 -29.80
CA ARG A 186 9.07 -21.41 -30.14
C ARG A 186 9.60 -19.98 -30.07
N SER A 187 8.88 -19.02 -30.64
CA SER A 187 9.28 -17.60 -30.59
C SER A 187 9.29 -17.06 -29.15
N TYR A 188 8.36 -17.50 -28.31
CA TYR A 188 8.30 -17.13 -26.90
C TYR A 188 9.43 -17.78 -26.08
N ALA A 189 9.74 -19.06 -26.34
CA ALA A 189 10.81 -19.77 -25.67
C ALA A 189 12.18 -19.14 -25.98
N ILE A 190 12.42 -18.78 -27.25
CA ILE A 190 13.63 -18.05 -27.67
C ILE A 190 13.70 -16.69 -26.97
N LYS A 191 12.61 -15.92 -26.92
CA LYS A 191 12.56 -14.64 -26.18
C LYS A 191 12.87 -14.82 -24.69
N CYS A 192 12.41 -15.90 -24.06
CA CYS A 192 12.70 -16.17 -22.65
C CYS A 192 14.15 -16.61 -22.41
N LEU A 193 14.72 -17.42 -23.29
CA LEU A 193 16.11 -17.85 -23.24
C LEU A 193 17.09 -16.71 -23.57
N ALA A 194 16.70 -15.79 -24.46
CA ALA A 194 17.43 -14.59 -24.81
C ALA A 194 17.28 -13.43 -23.80
N ALA A 195 16.61 -13.67 -22.66
CA ALA A 195 16.41 -12.69 -21.58
C ALA A 195 17.21 -13.06 -20.31
N PRO A 196 18.56 -13.10 -20.35
CA PRO A 196 19.38 -13.49 -19.21
C PRO A 196 19.24 -12.52 -18.02
N TYR A 197 18.85 -11.27 -18.29
CA TYR A 197 18.56 -10.25 -17.28
C TYR A 197 17.37 -10.59 -16.36
N SER A 198 16.55 -11.58 -16.73
CA SER A 198 15.40 -12.01 -15.93
C SER A 198 15.68 -13.25 -15.06
N VAL A 199 16.90 -13.78 -15.11
CA VAL A 199 17.41 -14.91 -14.32
C VAL A 199 18.29 -14.40 -13.17
N LYS A 200 18.36 -15.14 -12.06
CA LYS A 200 19.36 -14.91 -11.01
C LYS A 200 20.78 -15.10 -11.58
N PHE A 201 21.72 -14.22 -11.20
CA PHE A 201 23.11 -14.23 -11.69
C PHE A 201 23.79 -15.61 -11.61
N ASN A 202 23.55 -16.34 -10.52
CA ASN A 202 24.13 -17.68 -10.29
C ASN A 202 23.62 -18.77 -11.24
N SER A 203 22.48 -18.55 -11.91
CA SER A 203 21.87 -19.51 -12.82
C SER A 203 22.11 -19.16 -14.30
N ILE A 204 22.85 -18.08 -14.60
CA ILE A 204 23.24 -17.70 -15.97
C ILE A 204 24.09 -18.81 -16.66
N PRO A 205 25.09 -19.42 -16.00
CA PRO A 205 25.83 -20.53 -16.60
C PRO A 205 24.93 -21.74 -16.87
N CYS A 206 23.94 -21.99 -15.99
CA CYS A 206 22.98 -23.06 -16.15
C CYS A 206 22.04 -22.83 -17.36
N LEU A 207 21.67 -21.57 -17.62
CA LEU A 207 20.89 -21.20 -18.79
C LEU A 207 21.69 -21.41 -20.08
N ALA A 208 22.99 -21.07 -20.09
CA ALA A 208 23.87 -21.33 -21.22
C ALA A 208 24.02 -22.85 -21.50
N SER A 209 24.10 -23.68 -20.46
CA SER A 209 24.10 -25.14 -20.61
C SER A 209 22.78 -25.68 -21.17
N ILE A 210 21.64 -25.11 -20.78
CA ILE A 210 20.33 -25.46 -21.37
C ILE A 210 20.27 -25.05 -22.83
N LEU A 211 20.76 -23.85 -23.18
CA LEU A 211 20.79 -23.35 -24.55
C LEU A 211 21.64 -24.27 -25.45
N SER A 212 22.85 -24.63 -25.00
CA SER A 212 23.72 -25.57 -25.70
C SER A 212 23.09 -26.97 -25.83
N GLY A 213 22.40 -27.44 -24.78
CA GLY A 213 21.71 -28.72 -24.81
C GLY A 213 20.41 -28.74 -25.63
N LEU A 214 19.91 -27.58 -26.07
CA LEU A 214 18.79 -27.42 -26.99
C LEU A 214 19.28 -27.23 -28.43
N SER A 215 20.35 -26.46 -28.66
CA SER A 215 20.95 -26.26 -29.97
C SER A 215 21.51 -27.53 -30.61
N HIS A 216 21.80 -28.55 -29.81
CA HIS A 216 22.19 -29.87 -30.31
C HIS A 216 21.04 -30.69 -30.90
N PHE A 217 19.78 -30.29 -30.69
CA PHE A 217 18.59 -31.06 -31.09
C PHE A 217 17.65 -30.29 -32.02
N TYR A 218 17.73 -28.96 -32.03
CA TYR A 218 16.93 -28.03 -32.84
C TYR A 218 17.81 -26.86 -33.27
#